data_AF-A0A0H2MYW4-F1
#
_entry.id   AF-A0A0H2MYW4-F1
#
_cell.length_a   1.000
_cell.length_b   1.000
_cell.length_c   1.000
_cell.angle_alpha   90.00
_cell.angle_beta   90.00
_cell.angle_gamma   90.00
#
_symmetry.space_group_name_H-M   'P 1'
#
loop_
_entity.id
_entity.type
_entity.pdbx_description
1 polymer ?
#
loop_
_entity_poly.entity_id
_entity_poly.type
_entity_poly.pdbx_seq_one_letter_code
_entity_poly.pdbx_strand_id
1 'polypeptide(L)'
;MFHWKKEKHPQVKHTIVYFDTDKDTAGRFESRHSTNKRLDIEVCSNISELLSRIDQHPTKPIDLILIDFYSKLPVSQCSEREVESYKSSLEPEKASITEVIMDFQKHKDHINQQIDKVWLREGLNAADTLIDYFEYKQIDDIQIGMYSMLGRRLIASKDASRLQSKGVVWVWKSKDGLLKECANDAHLTTVSEEAVANSEFDSIHSAILSKKLRGIRVSEVIGDLKDARTSHLLTLFALVISLIFNFSNFDFGIGHLDWFGYMSALIVLFVSIKGVYKTLSKLKALSSRNFT
;
A
#
# COMPACT_ATOMS: atom_id res chain seq x y z
N MET A 1 40.03 -0.51 -20.18
CA MET A 1 39.62 -0.35 -18.76
C MET A 1 38.70 0.87 -18.71
N PHE A 2 37.37 0.66 -18.74
CA PHE A 2 36.42 1.77 -18.77
C PHE A 2 36.16 2.28 -17.35
N HIS A 3 36.64 3.49 -17.05
CA HIS A 3 36.25 4.23 -15.85
C HIS A 3 34.80 4.72 -16.02
N TRP A 4 33.85 3.96 -15.49
CA TRP A 4 32.52 4.48 -15.20
C TRP A 4 32.65 5.52 -14.08
N LYS A 5 32.62 6.81 -14.44
CA LYS A 5 32.34 7.88 -13.48
C LYS A 5 30.92 7.63 -12.96
N LYS A 6 30.80 7.20 -11.70
CA LYS A 6 29.52 7.25 -10.97
C LYS A 6 29.11 8.72 -10.89
N GLU A 7 28.17 9.14 -11.73
CA GLU A 7 27.48 10.41 -11.56
C GLU A 7 26.82 10.39 -10.17
N LYS A 8 27.27 11.29 -9.29
CA LYS A 8 26.62 11.53 -8.01
C LYS A 8 25.31 12.26 -8.30
N HIS A 9 24.24 11.52 -8.57
CA HIS A 9 22.91 12.09 -8.51
C HIS A 9 22.71 12.70 -7.11
N PRO A 10 22.21 13.94 -6.99
CA PRO A 10 21.88 14.51 -5.69
C PRO A 10 20.91 13.56 -4.99
N GLN A 11 21.27 13.13 -3.78
CA GLN A 11 20.40 12.26 -2.98
C GLN A 11 19.15 13.05 -2.63
N VAL A 12 18.01 12.68 -3.24
CA VAL A 12 16.70 13.23 -2.90
C VAL A 12 16.40 12.85 -1.44
N LYS A 13 16.19 13.86 -0.60
CA LYS A 13 15.77 13.69 0.80
C LYS A 13 14.25 13.52 0.82
N HIS A 14 13.75 12.48 1.47
CA HIS A 14 12.33 12.18 1.59
C HIS A 14 11.76 12.67 2.91
N THR A 15 10.63 13.37 2.87
CA THR A 15 9.94 13.85 4.07
C THR A 15 8.98 12.80 4.60
N ILE A 16 9.21 12.36 5.83
CA ILE A 16 8.43 11.34 6.53
C ILE A 16 7.81 11.98 7.76
N VAL A 17 6.48 11.90 7.88
CA VAL A 17 5.79 12.28 9.12
C VAL A 17 5.49 11.00 9.90
N TYR A 18 6.18 10.81 11.03
CA TYR A 18 5.98 9.70 11.94
C TYR A 18 4.90 10.04 12.97
N PHE A 19 3.90 9.17 13.10
CA PHE A 19 2.81 9.32 14.06
C PHE A 19 2.85 8.21 15.11
N ASP A 20 2.95 8.62 16.37
CA ASP A 20 2.85 7.76 17.55
C ASP A 20 2.33 8.60 18.71
N THR A 21 1.28 8.12 19.39
CA THR A 21 0.68 8.82 20.53
C THR A 21 1.62 8.86 21.74
N ASP A 22 2.60 7.96 21.79
CA ASP A 22 3.72 8.02 22.74
C ASP A 22 4.85 8.93 22.21
N LYS A 23 4.95 10.13 22.82
CA LYS A 23 5.99 11.13 22.49
C LYS A 23 7.41 10.60 22.66
N ASP A 24 7.66 9.74 23.65
CA ASP A 24 9.01 9.23 23.91
C ASP A 24 9.42 8.24 22.82
N THR A 25 8.47 7.42 22.37
CA THR A 25 8.71 6.50 21.25
C THR A 25 8.87 7.25 19.93
N ALA A 26 8.07 8.30 19.70
CA ALA A 26 8.23 9.21 18.57
C ALA A 26 9.61 9.89 18.53
N GLY A 27 10.04 10.50 19.64
CA GLY A 27 11.34 11.16 19.73
C GLY A 27 12.52 10.20 19.55
N ARG A 28 12.41 8.95 20.05
CA ARG A 28 13.43 7.92 19.83
C ARG A 28 13.53 7.50 18.36
N PHE A 29 12.41 7.46 17.64
CA PHE A 29 12.42 7.19 16.20
C PHE A 29 13.13 8.32 15.43
N GLU A 30 12.78 9.58 15.71
CA GLU A 30 13.44 10.74 15.11
C GLU A 30 14.96 10.75 15.38
N SER A 31 15.35 10.57 16.64
CA SER A 31 16.77 10.55 17.04
C SER A 31 17.55 9.46 16.31
N ARG A 32 16.98 8.26 16.18
CA ARG A 32 17.61 7.11 15.50
C ARG A 32 17.88 7.38 14.02
N HIS A 33 17.01 8.14 13.37
CA HIS A 33 17.10 8.46 11.94
C HIS A 33 17.72 9.84 11.66
N SER A 34 18.08 10.61 12.69
CA SER A 34 18.60 11.99 12.57
C SER A 34 19.88 12.12 11.72
N THR A 35 20.72 11.09 11.69
CA THR A 35 21.96 11.06 10.91
C THR A 35 21.73 10.62 9.45
N ASN A 36 20.53 10.15 9.10
CA ASN A 36 20.19 9.68 7.77
C ASN A 36 19.95 10.85 6.81
N LYS A 37 20.94 11.14 5.96
CA LYS A 37 20.88 12.25 4.97
C LYS A 37 19.78 12.09 3.92
N ARG A 38 19.15 10.92 3.81
CA ARG A 38 18.10 10.61 2.83
C ARG A 38 16.69 10.79 3.38
N LEU A 39 16.53 10.93 4.69
CA LEU A 39 15.22 11.10 5.34
C LEU A 39 15.18 12.42 6.09
N ASP A 40 14.03 13.09 6.01
CA ASP A 40 13.64 14.18 6.88
C ASP A 40 12.49 13.67 7.74
N ILE A 41 12.74 13.44 9.02
CA ILE A 41 11.73 12.89 9.93
C ILE A 41 11.09 14.04 10.69
N GLU A 42 9.77 14.13 10.61
CA GLU A 42 8.95 14.95 11.46
C GLU A 42 8.10 14.03 12.34
N VAL A 43 7.88 14.39 13.60
CA VAL A 43 7.08 13.58 14.53
C VAL A 43 5.78 14.29 14.89
N CYS A 44 4.71 13.53 15.03
CA CYS A 44 3.43 14.01 15.56
C CYS A 44 2.92 13.02 16.59
N SER A 45 2.41 13.52 17.72
CA SER A 45 1.83 12.65 18.76
C SER A 45 0.35 12.90 19.00
N ASN A 46 -0.27 13.75 18.18
CA ASN A 46 -1.70 14.00 18.18
C ASN A 46 -2.22 13.99 16.74
N ILE A 47 -3.38 13.35 16.52
CA ILE A 47 -4.00 13.32 15.20
C ILE A 47 -4.28 14.74 14.67
N SER A 48 -4.64 15.69 15.54
CA SER A 48 -4.90 17.08 15.16
C SER A 48 -3.65 17.79 14.63
N GLU A 49 -2.49 17.49 15.23
CA GLU A 49 -1.19 17.98 14.78
C GLU A 49 -0.84 17.38 13.41
N LEU A 50 -1.05 16.07 13.24
CA LEU A 50 -0.84 15.38 11.98
C LEU A 50 -1.72 15.96 10.85
N LEU A 51 -3.00 16.18 11.12
CA LEU A 51 -3.94 16.80 10.16
C LEU A 51 -3.49 18.23 9.79
N SER A 52 -3.07 19.02 10.78
CA SER A 52 -2.54 20.37 10.55
C SER A 52 -1.26 20.35 9.71
N ARG A 53 -0.42 19.32 9.86
CA ARG A 53 0.79 19.13 9.06
C ARG A 53 0.46 18.69 7.63
N ILE A 54 -0.56 17.85 7.45
CA ILE A 54 -1.07 17.44 6.14
C ILE A 54 -1.60 18.65 5.37
N ASP A 55 -2.29 19.59 6.02
CA ASP A 55 -2.77 20.81 5.37
C ASP A 55 -1.64 21.67 4.77
N GLN A 56 -0.41 21.52 5.25
CA GLN A 56 0.77 22.20 4.71
C GLN A 56 1.39 21.48 3.50
N HIS A 57 0.95 20.26 3.18
CA HIS A 57 1.49 19.41 2.11
C HIS A 57 1.70 20.11 0.76
N PRO A 58 0.75 20.95 0.26
CA PRO A 58 0.93 21.63 -1.02
C PRO A 58 2.17 22.55 -1.09
N THR A 59 2.64 23.03 0.06
CA THR A 59 3.82 23.90 0.17
C THR A 59 5.04 23.18 0.73
N LYS A 60 4.82 22.17 1.56
CA LYS A 60 5.84 21.33 2.20
C LYS A 60 5.48 19.85 1.99
N PRO A 61 5.89 19.27 0.85
CA PRO A 61 5.50 17.92 0.48
C PRO A 61 5.89 16.88 1.54
N ILE A 62 5.06 15.85 1.63
CA ILE A 62 5.21 14.68 2.50
C ILE A 62 5.25 13.46 1.58
N ASP A 63 6.31 12.68 1.62
CA ASP A 63 6.41 11.45 0.81
C ASP A 63 5.65 10.29 1.47
N LEU A 64 5.71 10.20 2.80
CA LEU A 64 5.15 9.10 3.58
C LEU A 64 4.68 9.58 4.94
N ILE A 65 3.47 9.19 5.33
CA ILE A 65 3.02 9.19 6.72
C ILE A 65 3.21 7.79 7.26
N LEU A 66 3.98 7.68 8.33
CA LEU A 66 4.34 6.42 8.97
C LEU A 66 3.62 6.34 10.32
N ILE A 67 2.62 5.47 10.44
CA ILE A 67 1.76 5.36 11.62
C ILE A 67 2.20 4.15 12.43
N ASP A 68 2.57 4.33 13.70
CA ASP A 68 2.78 3.19 14.57
C ASP A 68 1.48 2.39 14.72
N PHE A 69 1.54 1.09 14.43
CA PHE A 69 0.36 0.24 14.51
C PHE A 69 -0.12 0.07 15.95
N TYR A 70 0.81 0.01 16.90
CA TYR A 70 0.50 -0.15 18.31
C TYR A 70 1.11 0.97 19.12
N SER A 71 0.31 1.56 19.99
CA SER A 71 0.78 2.47 21.03
C SER A 71 0.92 1.71 22.34
N LYS A 72 1.92 2.06 23.15
CA LYS A 72 2.00 1.55 24.52
C LYS A 72 0.76 1.98 25.29
N LEU A 73 0.14 1.07 26.04
CA LEU A 73 -0.88 1.45 27.01
C LEU A 73 -0.27 2.42 28.03
N PRO A 74 -0.97 3.48 28.44
CA PRO A 74 -0.57 4.29 29.57
C PRO A 74 -0.29 3.37 30.77
N VAL A 75 0.79 3.64 31.52
CA VAL A 75 1.19 2.81 32.68
C VAL A 75 0.03 2.63 33.66
N SER A 76 -0.83 3.65 33.79
CA SER A 76 -2.04 3.64 34.63
C SER A 76 -3.14 2.66 34.19
N GLN A 77 -3.11 2.20 32.93
CA GLN A 77 -4.08 1.26 32.34
C GLN A 77 -3.47 -0.11 32.08
N CYS A 78 -2.16 -0.26 32.27
CA CYS A 78 -1.47 -1.53 32.13
C CYS A 78 -1.84 -2.41 33.31
N SER A 79 -2.80 -3.32 33.13
CA SER A 79 -3.05 -4.33 34.16
C SER A 79 -1.85 -5.26 34.20
N GLU A 80 -1.25 -5.48 35.38
CA GLU A 80 -0.23 -6.52 35.64
C GLU A 80 -0.81 -7.94 35.50
N ARG A 81 -1.65 -8.19 34.48
CA ARG A 81 -2.22 -9.50 34.22
C ARG A 81 -1.21 -10.30 33.42
N GLU A 82 -0.77 -11.41 33.98
CA GLU A 82 0.04 -12.40 33.28
C GLU A 82 -0.61 -12.75 31.93
N VAL A 83 0.21 -12.72 30.87
CA VAL A 83 -0.21 -13.17 29.54
C VAL A 83 -0.39 -14.68 29.60
N GLU A 84 -1.66 -15.12 29.59
CA GLU A 84 -1.99 -16.54 29.66
C GLU A 84 -1.56 -17.28 28.39
N SER A 85 -0.95 -18.45 28.55
CA SER A 85 -0.60 -19.33 27.43
C SER A 85 -1.84 -19.97 26.81
N TYR A 86 -1.87 -20.06 25.48
CA TYR A 86 -2.92 -20.79 24.77
C TYR A 86 -2.77 -22.28 25.03
N LYS A 87 -3.80 -22.93 25.59
CA LYS A 87 -3.85 -24.38 25.78
C LYS A 87 -4.70 -25.00 24.67
N SER A 88 -4.04 -25.60 23.67
CA SER A 88 -4.74 -26.42 22.68
C SER A 88 -5.23 -27.70 23.36
N SER A 89 -6.49 -28.07 23.09
CA SER A 89 -7.07 -29.35 23.54
C SER A 89 -7.01 -30.42 22.46
N LEU A 90 -6.31 -30.18 21.34
CA LEU A 90 -6.20 -31.13 20.24
C LEU A 90 -5.13 -32.19 20.49
N GLU A 91 -5.52 -33.45 20.32
CA GLU A 91 -4.56 -34.54 20.11
C GLU A 91 -4.17 -34.57 18.62
N PRO A 92 -2.91 -34.25 18.24
CA PRO A 92 -2.50 -34.07 16.85
C PRO A 92 -2.73 -35.31 15.97
N GLU A 93 -2.73 -36.49 16.57
CA GLU A 93 -2.81 -37.79 15.89
C GLU A 93 -4.25 -38.22 15.57
N LYS A 94 -5.26 -37.54 16.13
CA LYS A 94 -6.69 -37.88 15.97
C LYS A 94 -7.55 -36.75 15.41
N ALA A 95 -6.97 -35.57 15.25
CA ALA A 95 -7.68 -34.38 14.80
C ALA A 95 -7.92 -34.41 13.29
N SER A 96 -9.16 -34.17 12.87
CA SER A 96 -9.49 -33.87 11.49
C SER A 96 -8.87 -32.53 11.05
N ILE A 97 -8.66 -32.34 9.74
CA ILE A 97 -8.14 -31.08 9.18
C ILE A 97 -9.00 -29.88 9.61
N THR A 98 -10.32 -30.04 9.66
CA THR A 98 -11.24 -29.00 10.11
C THR A 98 -10.97 -28.57 11.56
N GLU A 99 -10.74 -29.53 12.45
CA GLU A 99 -10.44 -29.26 13.86
C GLU A 99 -9.09 -28.55 14.01
N VAL A 100 -8.08 -28.94 13.23
CA VAL A 100 -6.78 -28.26 13.19
C VAL A 100 -6.92 -26.81 12.73
N ILE A 101 -7.71 -26.55 11.68
CA ILE A 101 -7.97 -25.18 11.20
C ILE A 101 -8.70 -24.36 12.28
N MET A 102 -9.69 -24.95 12.95
CA MET A 102 -10.44 -24.26 14.01
C MET A 102 -9.55 -23.93 15.22
N ASP A 103 -8.66 -24.82 15.64
CA ASP A 103 -7.74 -24.56 16.75
C ASP A 103 -6.71 -23.50 16.39
N PHE A 104 -6.21 -23.49 15.15
CA PHE A 104 -5.35 -22.41 14.67
C PHE A 104 -6.05 -21.05 14.71
N GLN A 105 -7.33 -20.99 14.31
CA GLN A 105 -8.13 -19.77 14.41
C GLN A 105 -8.32 -19.33 15.86
N LYS A 106 -8.67 -20.25 16.77
CA LYS A 106 -8.80 -19.97 18.21
C LYS A 106 -7.50 -19.48 18.83
N HIS A 107 -6.37 -20.08 18.48
CA HIS A 107 -5.04 -19.64 18.91
C HIS A 107 -4.77 -18.20 18.45
N LYS A 108 -5.03 -17.90 17.18
CA LYS A 108 -4.87 -16.54 16.63
C LYS A 108 -5.75 -15.53 17.37
N ASP A 109 -7.01 -15.89 17.65
CA ASP A 109 -7.94 -15.03 18.35
C ASP A 109 -7.52 -14.80 19.81
N HIS A 110 -7.01 -15.84 20.49
CA HIS A 110 -6.41 -15.72 21.83
C HIS A 110 -5.21 -14.77 21.83
N ILE A 111 -4.28 -14.91 20.87
CA ILE A 111 -3.14 -13.99 20.75
C ILE A 111 -3.63 -12.54 20.60
N ASN A 112 -4.61 -12.30 19.74
CA ASN A 112 -5.16 -10.95 19.55
C ASN A 112 -5.75 -10.40 20.85
N GLN A 113 -6.50 -11.21 21.60
CA GLN A 113 -7.04 -10.82 22.91
C GLN A 113 -5.95 -10.51 23.93
N GLN A 114 -4.85 -11.27 23.95
CA GLN A 114 -3.73 -10.98 24.85
C GLN A 114 -2.98 -9.70 24.44
N ILE A 115 -2.81 -9.44 23.14
CA ILE A 115 -2.22 -8.19 22.64
C ILE A 115 -3.07 -6.99 23.05
N ASP A 116 -4.40 -7.08 22.91
CA ASP A 116 -5.34 -5.99 23.23
C ASP A 116 -5.37 -5.65 24.73
N LYS A 117 -4.88 -6.54 25.61
CA LYS A 117 -4.70 -6.25 27.04
C LYS A 117 -3.49 -5.35 27.33
N VAL A 118 -2.51 -5.31 26.43
CA VAL A 118 -1.19 -4.69 26.68
C VAL A 118 -0.89 -3.55 25.70
N TRP A 119 -1.57 -3.51 24.56
CA TRP A 119 -1.34 -2.53 23.50
C TRP A 119 -2.64 -1.91 23.02
N LEU A 120 -2.62 -0.60 22.75
CA LEU A 120 -3.70 0.09 22.07
C LEU A 120 -3.48 0.06 20.56
N ARG A 121 -4.54 -0.25 19.80
CA ARG A 121 -4.51 -0.19 18.33
C ARG A 121 -4.84 1.19 17.80
N GLU A 122 -4.32 2.25 18.42
CA GLU A 122 -4.59 3.63 18.02
C GLU A 122 -4.15 3.92 16.59
N GLY A 123 -3.12 3.23 16.10
CA GLY A 123 -2.68 3.30 14.70
C GLY A 123 -3.76 2.93 13.69
N LEU A 124 -4.64 1.98 14.01
CA LEU A 124 -5.77 1.63 13.13
C LEU A 124 -6.75 2.80 12.99
N ASN A 125 -7.12 3.40 14.12
CA ASN A 125 -8.06 4.53 14.15
C ASN A 125 -7.46 5.76 13.46
N ALA A 126 -6.17 6.02 13.68
CA ALA A 126 -5.44 7.08 13.00
C ALA A 126 -5.42 6.85 11.49
N ALA A 127 -5.09 5.63 11.04
CA ALA A 127 -5.07 5.29 9.62
C ALA A 127 -6.44 5.50 8.95
N ASP A 128 -7.53 5.05 9.58
CA ASP A 128 -8.88 5.28 9.05
C ASP A 128 -9.22 6.77 9.00
N THR A 129 -8.93 7.51 10.06
CA THR A 129 -9.15 8.96 10.11
C THR A 129 -8.41 9.68 8.99
N LEU A 130 -7.16 9.29 8.71
CA LEU A 130 -6.37 9.88 7.62
C LEU A 130 -6.93 9.53 6.25
N ILE A 131 -7.43 8.32 6.05
CA ILE A 131 -8.02 7.90 4.78
C ILE A 131 -9.27 8.74 4.49
N ASP A 132 -10.15 8.88 5.48
CA ASP A 132 -11.36 9.71 5.35
C ASP A 132 -10.99 11.19 5.14
N TYR A 133 -9.93 11.68 5.80
CA TYR A 133 -9.43 13.04 5.61
C TYR A 133 -8.84 13.27 4.21
N PHE A 134 -8.07 12.31 3.70
CA PHE A 134 -7.49 12.36 2.35
C PHE A 134 -8.58 12.38 1.28
N GLU A 135 -9.62 11.57 1.45
CA GLU A 135 -10.78 11.59 0.56
C GLU A 135 -11.48 12.96 0.59
N TYR A 136 -11.73 13.50 1.78
CA TYR A 136 -12.35 14.82 1.95
C TYR A 136 -11.52 15.96 1.32
N LYS A 137 -10.19 15.94 1.49
CA LYS A 137 -9.26 16.96 0.96
C LYS A 137 -8.79 16.68 -0.47
N GLN A 138 -9.18 15.55 -1.06
CA GLN A 138 -8.72 15.08 -2.38
C GLN A 138 -7.19 14.96 -2.47
N ILE A 139 -6.57 14.40 -1.43
CA ILE A 139 -5.13 14.14 -1.35
C ILE A 139 -4.88 12.71 -1.82
N ASP A 140 -4.15 12.54 -2.93
CA ASP A 140 -3.79 11.23 -3.49
C ASP A 140 -2.26 11.00 -3.58
N ASP A 141 -1.47 12.02 -3.27
CA ASP A 141 -0.02 12.09 -3.48
C ASP A 141 0.80 11.84 -2.21
N ILE A 142 0.18 11.69 -1.04
CA ILE A 142 0.79 11.16 0.18
C ILE A 142 0.61 9.63 0.33
N GLN A 143 1.64 8.88 0.69
CA GLN A 143 1.53 7.44 1.02
C GLN A 143 1.29 7.27 2.53
N ILE A 144 0.43 6.31 2.92
CA ILE A 144 0.28 5.90 4.33
C ILE A 144 0.95 4.54 4.51
N GLY A 145 1.81 4.41 5.53
CA GLY A 145 2.46 3.17 5.93
C GLY A 145 2.16 2.81 7.38
N MET A 146 1.71 1.58 7.63
CA MET A 146 1.63 1.03 8.99
C MET A 146 3.01 0.52 9.42
N TYR A 147 3.56 1.11 10.47
CA TYR A 147 4.84 0.75 11.04
C TYR A 147 4.66 -0.32 12.12
N SER A 148 5.11 -1.54 11.84
CA SER A 148 4.91 -2.66 12.76
C SER A 148 6.00 -3.72 12.63
N MET A 149 6.31 -4.37 13.75
CA MET A 149 7.15 -5.58 13.75
C MET A 149 6.36 -6.82 13.33
N LEU A 150 5.06 -6.83 13.59
CA LEU A 150 4.22 -8.01 13.43
C LEU A 150 3.61 -8.11 12.04
N GLY A 151 3.99 -7.25 11.09
CA GLY A 151 3.34 -7.13 9.78
C GLY A 151 3.05 -8.48 9.11
N ARG A 152 3.96 -9.48 9.09
CA ARG A 152 3.70 -10.76 8.40
C ARG A 152 2.61 -11.58 9.08
N ARG A 153 2.47 -11.44 10.40
CA ARG A 153 1.45 -12.12 11.21
C ARG A 153 0.14 -11.31 11.24
N LEU A 154 0.23 -9.98 11.18
CA LEU A 154 -0.93 -9.09 11.13
C LEU A 154 -1.58 -9.00 9.76
N ILE A 155 -0.84 -9.20 8.66
CA ILE A 155 -1.36 -9.23 7.28
C ILE A 155 -2.47 -10.28 7.12
N ALA A 156 -2.45 -11.34 7.93
CA ALA A 156 -3.51 -12.35 7.95
C ALA A 156 -4.77 -11.94 8.75
N SER A 157 -4.83 -10.72 9.29
CA SER A 157 -5.99 -10.18 10.00
C SER A 157 -6.97 -9.48 9.06
N LYS A 158 -8.24 -9.43 9.46
CA LYS A 158 -9.29 -8.71 8.71
C LYS A 158 -8.96 -7.21 8.59
N ASP A 159 -8.42 -6.61 9.64
CA ASP A 159 -8.07 -5.19 9.68
C ASP A 159 -6.92 -4.87 8.74
N ALA A 160 -5.89 -5.73 8.70
CA ALA A 160 -4.79 -5.55 7.77
C ALA A 160 -5.22 -5.68 6.31
N SER A 161 -6.04 -6.69 5.99
CA SER A 161 -6.61 -6.85 4.65
C SER A 161 -7.46 -5.64 4.24
N ARG A 162 -8.24 -5.09 5.18
CA ARG A 162 -9.04 -3.87 4.98
C ARG A 162 -8.18 -2.62 4.74
N LEU A 163 -7.09 -2.43 5.48
CA LEU A 163 -6.18 -1.30 5.25
C LEU A 163 -5.40 -1.43 3.94
N GLN A 164 -4.97 -2.65 3.60
CA GLN A 164 -4.31 -2.94 2.32
C GLN A 164 -5.23 -2.65 1.13
N SER A 165 -6.51 -3.02 1.21
CA SER A 165 -7.47 -2.72 0.14
C SER A 165 -7.70 -1.22 -0.04
N LYS A 166 -7.53 -0.43 1.03
CA LYS A 166 -7.50 1.04 1.00
C LYS A 166 -6.15 1.63 0.55
N GLY A 167 -5.16 0.79 0.20
CA GLY A 167 -3.87 1.22 -0.34
C GLY A 167 -2.80 1.54 0.70
N VAL A 168 -3.03 1.24 1.98
CA VAL A 168 -2.03 1.37 3.06
C VAL A 168 -0.96 0.29 2.91
N VAL A 169 0.32 0.68 3.02
CA VAL A 169 1.45 -0.24 2.93
C VAL A 169 1.99 -0.63 4.30
N TRP A 170 2.72 -1.75 4.38
CA TRP A 170 3.36 -2.18 5.62
C TRP A 170 4.83 -1.82 5.63
N VAL A 171 5.27 -1.18 6.71
CA VAL A 171 6.66 -0.79 6.93
C VAL A 171 7.18 -1.53 8.16
N TRP A 172 8.32 -2.19 8.00
CA TRP A 172 8.87 -3.11 8.99
C TRP A 172 9.69 -2.36 10.03
N LYS A 173 9.32 -2.56 11.30
CA LYS A 173 10.18 -2.26 12.45
C LYS A 173 11.31 -3.28 12.53
N SER A 174 12.52 -2.84 12.86
CA SER A 174 13.62 -3.77 13.11
C SER A 174 13.37 -4.57 14.39
N LYS A 175 13.62 -5.89 14.35
CA LYS A 175 13.52 -6.77 15.52
C LYS A 175 14.65 -6.54 16.53
N ASP A 176 15.79 -6.07 16.05
CA ASP A 176 17.02 -5.96 16.85
C ASP A 176 16.95 -4.79 17.84
N GLY A 177 16.13 -3.77 17.56
CA GLY A 177 15.87 -2.67 18.49
C GLY A 177 15.12 -3.12 19.77
N LEU A 178 14.30 -4.16 19.67
CA LEU A 178 13.47 -4.64 20.79
C LEU A 178 14.15 -5.70 21.65
N LEU A 179 15.10 -6.46 21.09
CA LEU A 179 15.96 -7.31 21.91
C LEU A 179 16.76 -6.48 22.93
N LYS A 180 17.10 -5.22 22.62
CA LYS A 180 17.70 -4.29 23.59
C LYS A 180 16.74 -3.77 24.64
N GLU A 181 15.48 -3.48 24.30
CA GLU A 181 14.50 -2.95 25.27
C GLU A 181 13.99 -4.02 26.24
N CYS A 182 13.91 -5.28 25.80
CA CYS A 182 13.49 -6.41 26.64
C CYS A 182 14.64 -7.08 27.39
N ALA A 183 15.89 -6.98 26.91
CA ALA A 183 17.05 -7.54 27.60
C ALA A 183 17.58 -6.56 28.64
N ASN A 184 17.14 -6.73 29.90
CA ASN A 184 17.89 -6.26 31.06
C ASN A 184 19.19 -7.06 31.30
N ASP A 185 19.51 -8.03 30.44
CA ASP A 185 20.71 -8.85 30.53
C ASP A 185 21.89 -8.20 29.81
N ALA A 186 22.92 -7.87 30.59
CA ALA A 186 24.17 -7.21 30.21
C ALA A 186 25.05 -7.97 29.18
N HIS A 187 24.53 -9.01 28.52
CA HIS A 187 25.30 -9.88 27.63
C HIS A 187 24.84 -9.95 26.16
N LEU A 188 23.79 -9.21 25.77
CA LEU A 188 23.38 -9.15 24.36
C LEU A 188 24.08 -7.99 23.64
N THR A 189 25.02 -8.40 22.78
CA THR A 189 25.77 -7.65 21.76
C THR A 189 25.17 -6.30 21.36
N THR A 190 26.03 -5.28 21.38
CA THR A 190 25.83 -3.93 20.84
C THR A 190 25.47 -3.96 19.35
N VAL A 191 24.22 -4.24 19.02
CA VAL A 191 23.69 -3.94 17.68
C VAL A 191 23.80 -2.42 17.52
N SER A 192 24.57 -1.96 16.54
CA SER A 192 24.73 -0.53 16.24
C SER A 192 23.37 0.06 15.88
N GLU A 193 23.01 1.21 16.45
CA GLU A 193 21.79 1.94 16.10
C GLU A 193 21.72 2.26 14.59
N GLU A 194 22.88 2.42 13.95
CA GLU A 194 22.99 2.60 12.50
C GLU A 194 22.48 1.38 11.73
N ALA A 195 22.71 0.16 12.22
CA ALA A 195 22.23 -1.06 11.57
C ALA A 195 20.69 -1.15 11.64
N VAL A 196 20.12 -0.77 12.78
CA VAL A 196 18.66 -0.69 13.00
C VAL A 196 18.06 0.36 12.06
N ALA A 197 18.64 1.56 12.02
CA ALA A 197 18.21 2.64 11.15
C ALA A 197 18.27 2.27 9.66
N ASN A 198 19.35 1.61 9.23
CA ASN A 198 19.51 1.16 7.84
C ASN A 198 18.47 0.09 7.45
N SER A 199 18.20 -0.87 8.32
CA SER A 199 17.18 -1.90 8.05
C SER A 199 15.78 -1.30 7.95
N GLU A 200 15.45 -0.31 8.79
CA GLU A 200 14.17 0.39 8.74
C GLU A 200 14.07 1.30 7.52
N PHE A 201 15.18 1.95 7.16
CA PHE A 201 15.29 2.76 5.97
C PHE A 201 14.94 1.98 4.71
N ASP A 202 15.44 0.75 4.54
CA ASP A 202 15.14 -0.07 3.37
C ASP A 202 13.63 -0.36 3.24
N SER A 203 12.94 -0.56 4.37
CA SER A 203 11.49 -0.73 4.37
C SER A 203 10.75 0.56 4.06
N ILE A 204 11.18 1.70 4.62
CA ILE A 204 10.60 3.03 4.35
C ILE A 204 10.78 3.38 2.87
N HIS A 205 11.98 3.18 2.34
CA HIS A 205 12.32 3.44 0.95
C HIS A 205 11.51 2.55 0.00
N SER A 206 11.32 1.27 0.36
CA SER A 206 10.46 0.36 -0.41
C SER A 206 9.00 0.84 -0.44
N ALA A 207 8.47 1.35 0.66
CA ALA A 207 7.13 1.93 0.72
C ALA A 207 6.99 3.15 -0.21
N ILE A 208 7.94 4.09 -0.17
CA ILE A 208 7.96 5.28 -1.05
C ILE A 208 8.07 4.87 -2.52
N LEU A 209 8.96 3.93 -2.84
CA LEU A 209 9.14 3.43 -4.20
C LEU A 209 7.90 2.70 -4.72
N SER A 210 7.21 1.94 -3.86
CA SER A 210 6.01 1.21 -4.25
C SER A 210 4.93 2.13 -4.82
N LYS A 211 4.78 3.33 -4.24
CA LYS A 211 3.88 4.36 -4.76
C LYS A 211 4.32 4.88 -6.13
N LYS A 212 5.60 5.21 -6.30
CA LYS A 212 6.14 5.67 -7.59
C LYS A 212 5.92 4.63 -8.69
N LEU A 213 6.20 3.37 -8.39
CA LEU A 213 5.96 2.25 -9.32
C LEU A 213 4.46 2.05 -9.61
N ARG A 214 3.59 2.23 -8.62
CA ARG A 214 2.13 2.20 -8.83
C ARG A 214 1.68 3.34 -9.75
N GLY A 215 2.16 4.57 -9.54
CA GLY A 215 1.85 5.72 -10.39
C GLY A 215 2.26 5.48 -11.86
N ILE A 216 3.47 4.95 -12.09
CA ILE A 216 3.94 4.59 -13.43
C ILE A 216 2.99 3.56 -14.07
N ARG A 217 2.68 2.45 -13.38
CA ARG A 217 1.78 1.41 -13.90
C ARG A 217 0.37 1.92 -14.17
N VAL A 218 -0.18 2.77 -13.29
CA VAL A 218 -1.49 3.39 -13.50
C VAL A 218 -1.46 4.30 -14.71
N SER A 219 -0.40 5.11 -14.87
CA SER A 219 -0.24 5.98 -16.03
C SER A 219 -0.14 5.21 -17.36
N GLU A 220 0.55 4.07 -17.36
CA GLU A 220 0.62 3.16 -18.51
C GLU A 220 -0.78 2.64 -18.88
N VAL A 221 -1.59 2.23 -17.90
CA VAL A 221 -2.95 1.74 -18.15
C VAL A 221 -3.89 2.87 -18.58
N ILE A 222 -3.74 4.08 -18.04
CA ILE A 222 -4.48 5.25 -18.53
C ILE A 222 -4.08 5.58 -19.97
N GLY A 223 -2.80 5.45 -20.32
CA GLY A 223 -2.30 5.56 -21.69
C GLY A 223 -2.98 4.56 -22.62
N ASP A 224 -2.94 3.28 -22.27
CA ASP A 224 -3.62 2.21 -23.02
C ASP A 224 -5.12 2.48 -23.19
N LEU A 225 -5.79 3.00 -22.15
CA LEU A 225 -7.21 3.37 -22.20
C LEU A 225 -7.48 4.53 -23.16
N LYS A 226 -6.60 5.55 -23.17
CA LYS A 226 -6.71 6.68 -24.10
C LYS A 226 -6.50 6.22 -25.55
N ASP A 227 -5.55 5.33 -25.79
CA ASP A 227 -5.28 4.76 -27.11
C ASP A 227 -6.46 3.91 -27.58
N ALA A 228 -6.99 3.06 -26.71
CA ALA A 228 -8.20 2.28 -26.98
C ALA A 228 -9.39 3.20 -27.29
N ARG A 229 -9.65 4.23 -26.48
CA ARG A 229 -10.72 5.21 -26.74
C ARG A 229 -10.54 5.88 -28.10
N THR A 230 -9.32 6.27 -28.45
CA THR A 230 -9.02 6.92 -29.73
C THR A 230 -9.28 5.97 -30.90
N SER A 231 -8.84 4.71 -30.80
CA SER A 231 -9.16 3.68 -31.79
C SER A 231 -10.66 3.46 -31.95
N HIS A 232 -11.42 3.41 -30.84
CA HIS A 232 -12.88 3.29 -30.87
C HIS A 232 -13.57 4.49 -31.53
N LEU A 233 -13.08 5.71 -31.30
CA LEU A 233 -13.62 6.91 -31.94
C LEU A 233 -13.36 6.90 -33.46
N LEU A 234 -12.16 6.49 -33.89
CA LEU A 234 -11.82 6.36 -35.31
C LEU A 234 -12.67 5.27 -36.00
N THR A 235 -12.85 4.13 -35.33
CA THR A 235 -13.75 3.05 -35.71
C THR A 235 -15.18 3.56 -35.93
N LEU A 236 -15.73 4.28 -34.95
CA LEU A 236 -17.07 4.84 -35.03
C LEU A 236 -17.19 5.84 -36.18
N PHE A 237 -16.19 6.69 -36.37
CA PHE A 237 -16.15 7.66 -37.45
C PHE A 237 -16.13 6.97 -38.83
N ALA A 238 -15.33 5.92 -39.01
CA ALA A 238 -15.30 5.13 -40.24
C ALA A 238 -16.66 4.48 -40.52
N LEU A 239 -17.32 3.91 -39.50
CA LEU A 239 -18.68 3.35 -39.63
C LEU A 239 -19.70 4.40 -40.07
N VAL A 240 -19.66 5.60 -39.49
CA VAL A 240 -20.56 6.71 -39.86
C VAL A 240 -20.32 7.14 -41.31
N ILE A 241 -19.07 7.27 -41.75
CA ILE A 241 -18.74 7.58 -43.16
C ILE A 241 -19.29 6.49 -44.09
N SER A 242 -19.05 5.21 -43.77
CA SER A 242 -19.55 4.10 -44.57
C SER A 242 -21.09 4.09 -44.67
N LEU A 243 -21.79 4.38 -43.56
CA LEU A 243 -23.25 4.54 -43.54
C LEU A 243 -23.70 5.70 -44.43
N ILE A 244 -23.07 6.88 -44.31
CA ILE A 244 -23.41 8.05 -45.14
C ILE A 244 -23.23 7.72 -46.62
N PHE A 245 -22.10 7.12 -47.01
CA PHE A 245 -21.83 6.73 -48.39
C PHE A 245 -22.86 5.73 -48.93
N ASN A 246 -23.24 4.72 -48.14
CA ASN A 246 -24.25 3.74 -48.53
C ASN A 246 -25.66 4.35 -48.66
N PHE A 247 -26.05 5.28 -47.78
CA PHE A 247 -27.34 5.97 -47.91
C PHE A 247 -27.36 7.00 -49.05
N SER A 248 -26.22 7.62 -49.40
CA SER A 248 -26.12 8.57 -50.51
C SER A 248 -26.08 7.91 -51.90
N ASN A 249 -25.70 6.62 -51.97
CA ASN A 249 -25.59 5.86 -53.23
C ASN A 249 -26.77 4.91 -53.48
N PHE A 250 -27.90 5.11 -52.80
CA PHE A 250 -29.06 4.20 -52.83
C PHE A 250 -29.72 4.02 -54.22
N ASP A 251 -29.29 4.78 -55.24
CA ASP A 251 -29.74 4.62 -56.64
C ASP A 251 -28.79 3.80 -57.55
N PHE A 252 -27.62 3.36 -57.06
CA PHE A 252 -26.70 2.55 -57.87
C PHE A 252 -26.39 1.20 -57.21
N GLY A 253 -27.08 0.16 -57.70
CA GLY A 253 -26.95 -1.22 -57.22
C GLY A 253 -25.54 -1.79 -57.40
N ILE A 254 -24.72 -1.74 -56.35
CA ILE A 254 -23.39 -2.38 -56.30
C ILE A 254 -23.32 -3.32 -55.09
N GLY A 255 -23.85 -4.53 -55.24
CA GLY A 255 -23.84 -5.57 -54.19
C GLY A 255 -22.44 -6.05 -53.75
N HIS A 256 -21.36 -5.63 -54.42
CA HIS A 256 -19.98 -5.93 -54.02
C HIS A 256 -19.35 -4.88 -53.11
N LEU A 257 -19.84 -3.64 -53.13
CA LEU A 257 -19.36 -2.57 -52.23
C LEU A 257 -19.90 -2.79 -50.80
N ASP A 258 -21.12 -3.33 -50.69
CA ASP A 258 -21.74 -3.70 -49.43
C ASP A 258 -20.96 -4.78 -48.68
N TRP A 259 -20.41 -5.79 -49.37
CA TRP A 259 -19.61 -6.84 -48.72
C TRP A 259 -18.30 -6.31 -48.14
N PHE A 260 -17.60 -5.43 -48.86
CA PHE A 260 -16.39 -4.77 -48.34
C PHE A 260 -16.69 -3.82 -47.18
N GLY A 261 -17.81 -3.09 -47.24
CA GLY A 261 -18.32 -2.28 -46.12
C GLY A 261 -18.64 -3.13 -44.89
N TYR A 262 -19.28 -4.28 -45.08
CA TYR A 262 -19.63 -5.20 -43.99
C TYR A 262 -18.40 -5.89 -43.38
N MET A 263 -17.46 -6.33 -44.21
CA MET A 263 -16.22 -6.98 -43.76
C MET A 263 -15.29 -6.00 -43.06
N SER A 264 -15.19 -4.75 -43.53
CA SER A 264 -14.44 -3.70 -42.83
C SER A 264 -15.09 -3.36 -41.49
N ALA A 265 -16.42 -3.24 -41.42
CA ALA A 265 -17.15 -3.08 -40.16
C ALA A 265 -16.89 -4.24 -39.17
N LEU A 266 -16.89 -5.50 -39.63
CA LEU A 266 -16.60 -6.67 -38.81
C LEU A 266 -15.16 -6.70 -38.27
N ILE A 267 -14.16 -6.39 -39.11
CA ILE A 267 -12.75 -6.32 -38.69
C ILE A 267 -12.57 -5.24 -37.62
N VAL A 268 -13.16 -4.09 -37.85
CA VAL A 268 -13.14 -2.94 -36.95
C VAL A 268 -13.81 -3.26 -35.61
N LEU A 269 -14.90 -4.01 -35.61
CA LEU A 269 -15.62 -4.46 -34.42
C LEU A 269 -14.79 -5.50 -33.63
N PHE A 270 -14.14 -6.45 -34.31
CA PHE A 270 -13.25 -7.43 -33.68
C PHE A 270 -12.00 -6.79 -33.06
N VAL A 271 -11.38 -5.82 -33.73
CA VAL A 271 -10.22 -5.08 -33.19
C VAL A 271 -10.61 -4.31 -31.93
N SER A 272 -11.78 -3.67 -31.95
CA SER A 272 -12.33 -2.93 -30.80
C SER A 272 -12.63 -3.85 -29.61
N ILE A 273 -13.28 -5.01 -29.83
CA ILE A 273 -13.56 -5.99 -28.78
C ILE A 273 -12.24 -6.54 -28.18
N LYS A 274 -11.25 -6.84 -29.02
CA LYS A 274 -9.95 -7.34 -28.56
C LYS A 274 -9.19 -6.28 -27.75
N GLY A 275 -9.28 -5.01 -28.13
CA GLY A 275 -8.72 -3.87 -27.38
C GLY A 275 -9.37 -3.70 -26.00
N VAL A 276 -10.70 -3.75 -25.94
CA VAL A 276 -11.47 -3.71 -24.68
C VAL A 276 -11.12 -4.89 -23.79
N TYR A 277 -11.05 -6.11 -24.32
CA TYR A 277 -10.69 -7.30 -23.55
C TYR A 277 -9.27 -7.24 -22.98
N LYS A 278 -8.30 -6.75 -23.76
CA LYS A 278 -6.92 -6.52 -23.30
C LYS A 278 -6.87 -5.48 -22.18
N THR A 279 -7.70 -4.43 -22.28
CA THR A 279 -7.76 -3.36 -21.28
C THR A 279 -8.47 -3.80 -20.00
N LEU A 280 -9.59 -4.52 -20.12
CA LEU A 280 -10.30 -5.14 -19.00
C LEU A 280 -9.46 -6.17 -18.26
N SER A 281 -8.70 -7.00 -18.98
CA SER A 281 -7.80 -7.97 -18.35
C SER A 281 -6.64 -7.29 -17.60
N LYS A 282 -6.08 -6.18 -18.12
CA LYS A 282 -5.10 -5.36 -17.41
C LYS A 282 -5.68 -4.64 -16.18
N LEU A 283 -6.88 -4.07 -16.28
CA LEU A 283 -7.62 -3.49 -15.15
C LEU A 283 -7.90 -4.53 -14.07
N LYS A 284 -8.34 -5.73 -14.47
CA LYS A 284 -8.57 -6.86 -13.55
C LYS A 284 -7.28 -7.31 -12.88
N ALA A 285 -6.15 -7.35 -13.60
CA ALA A 285 -4.84 -7.69 -13.04
C ALA A 285 -4.29 -6.62 -12.08
N LEU A 286 -4.57 -5.34 -12.34
CA LEU A 286 -4.24 -4.23 -11.41
C LEU A 286 -5.11 -4.27 -10.17
N SER A 287 -6.41 -4.55 -10.33
CA SER A 287 -7.34 -4.77 -9.22
C SER A 287 -6.89 -5.96 -8.37
N SER A 288 -6.65 -7.14 -8.97
CA SER A 288 -6.33 -8.36 -8.22
C SER A 288 -4.96 -8.35 -7.53
N ARG A 289 -3.97 -7.61 -8.07
CA ARG A 289 -2.65 -7.46 -7.43
C ARG A 289 -2.58 -6.39 -6.34
N ASN A 290 -3.62 -5.57 -6.18
CA ASN A 290 -3.79 -4.75 -4.97
C ASN A 290 -4.38 -5.56 -3.79
N PHE A 291 -4.73 -6.84 -3.99
CA PHE A 291 -5.33 -7.72 -2.97
C PHE A 291 -4.47 -8.95 -2.59
N THR A 292 -3.19 -8.97 -2.96
CA THR A 292 -2.20 -9.98 -2.52
C THR A 292 -0.91 -9.30 -2.13
#